data_AF-A0A933K587-F1
#
_entry.id   AF-A0A933K587-F1
#
_cell.length_a   1.000
_cell.length_b   1.000
_cell.length_c   1.000
_cell.angle_alpha   90.00
_cell.angle_beta   90.00
_cell.angle_gamma   90.00
#
_symmetry.space_group_name_H-M   'P 1'
#
loop_
_entity.id
_entity.type
_entity.pdbx_description
1 polymer ?
#
loop_
_entity_poly.entity_id
_entity_poly.type
_entity_poly.pdbx_seq_one_letter_code
_entity_poly.pdbx_strand_id
1 'polypeptide(L)'
;MDYGRLVWVPDQTWTASFIANMTQGPVKTFGNFEKTYAVKLDWTGHRKNASVIASSTERRSNELGFFGVWNATDPLLVYTEGRVAEAWDTSMLVGGSYTLDSSAMITVEGFYDRYGTVPLVENLPSRWQILNGVWRPMVSTKVLMAQYNSGTRYRKFNFNLRADHILGDGTRGMAFTNYALGNSLELWSVGIINGGAEGTRFRLYTDHVSLLGMTYTF
;
A
#
# COMPACT_ATOMS: atom_id res chain seq x y z
N MET A 1 27.11 17.17 -7.77
CA MET A 1 26.63 15.79 -8.00
C MET A 1 25.42 15.61 -7.12
N ASP A 2 24.29 15.35 -7.73
CA ASP A 2 23.00 15.36 -7.04
C ASP A 2 22.68 14.00 -6.40
N TYR A 3 23.25 12.95 -6.99
CA TYR A 3 23.00 11.57 -6.67
C TYR A 3 24.22 10.72 -7.03
N GLY A 4 24.54 9.73 -6.20
CA GLY A 4 25.53 8.71 -6.48
C GLY A 4 25.00 7.32 -6.15
N ARG A 5 25.28 6.34 -7.01
CA ARG A 5 24.96 4.93 -6.76
C ARG A 5 26.15 4.05 -7.11
N LEU A 6 26.59 3.27 -6.15
CA LEU A 6 27.52 2.16 -6.36
C LEU A 6 26.70 0.88 -6.37
N VAL A 7 26.91 0.02 -7.37
CA VAL A 7 26.27 -1.30 -7.45
C VAL A 7 27.35 -2.36 -7.54
N TRP A 8 27.24 -3.38 -6.69
CA TRP A 8 28.12 -4.53 -6.67
C TRP A 8 27.28 -5.80 -6.85
N VAL A 9 27.60 -6.57 -7.89
CA VAL A 9 26.91 -7.80 -8.26
C VAL A 9 27.95 -8.92 -8.22
N PRO A 10 28.16 -9.58 -7.07
CA PRO A 10 29.14 -10.65 -6.97
C PRO A 10 28.78 -11.89 -7.79
N ASP A 11 27.48 -12.18 -7.94
CA ASP A 11 26.95 -13.32 -8.69
C ASP A 11 25.52 -13.02 -9.21
N GLN A 12 24.84 -14.04 -9.76
CA GLN A 12 23.48 -13.92 -10.29
C GLN A 12 22.39 -13.85 -9.19
N THR A 13 22.76 -14.08 -7.94
CA THR A 13 21.86 -14.25 -6.81
C THR A 13 21.86 -13.05 -5.88
N TRP A 14 22.97 -12.33 -5.76
CA TRP A 14 23.11 -11.20 -4.85
C TRP A 14 23.41 -9.91 -5.60
N THR A 15 22.78 -8.82 -5.17
CA THR A 15 23.12 -7.46 -5.59
C THR A 15 23.15 -6.55 -4.39
N ALA A 16 24.28 -5.89 -4.15
CA ALA A 16 24.40 -4.84 -3.17
C ALA A 16 24.41 -3.49 -3.87
N SER A 17 23.72 -2.49 -3.32
CA SER A 17 23.85 -1.12 -3.79
C SER A 17 23.96 -0.13 -2.65
N PHE A 18 24.87 0.82 -2.81
CA PHE A 18 25.00 1.99 -1.96
C PHE A 18 24.46 3.19 -2.73
N ILE A 19 23.58 3.96 -2.09
CA ILE A 19 22.87 5.09 -2.67
C ILE A 19 23.17 6.30 -1.79
N ALA A 20 23.62 7.39 -2.40
CA ALA A 20 23.84 8.66 -1.75
C ALA A 20 23.04 9.74 -2.48
N ASN A 21 22.02 10.27 -1.81
CA ASN A 21 21.24 11.40 -2.29
C ASN A 21 21.78 12.69 -1.63
N MET A 22 22.37 13.57 -2.43
CA MET A 22 23.17 14.71 -1.93
C MET A 22 22.56 16.07 -2.24
N THR A 23 21.61 16.17 -3.15
CA THR A 23 20.88 17.42 -3.44
C THR A 23 19.39 17.19 -3.72
N GLN A 24 18.59 18.24 -3.63
CA GLN A 24 17.12 18.21 -3.79
C GLN A 24 16.64 17.86 -5.21
N GLY A 25 17.53 17.92 -6.21
CA GLY A 25 17.14 17.85 -7.62
C GLY A 25 16.31 19.06 -8.10
N PRO A 26 15.79 19.01 -9.33
CA PRO A 26 15.09 20.15 -9.96
C PRO A 26 13.66 20.37 -9.42
N VAL A 27 13.07 19.37 -8.77
CA VAL A 27 11.72 19.47 -8.19
C VAL A 27 11.84 19.90 -6.73
N LYS A 28 11.64 21.20 -6.48
CA LYS A 28 11.62 21.75 -5.12
C LYS A 28 10.34 21.29 -4.40
N THR A 29 10.45 20.23 -3.60
CA THR A 29 9.40 19.83 -2.67
C THR A 29 9.29 20.85 -1.52
N PHE A 30 8.09 21.05 -0.97
CA PHE A 30 7.91 21.83 0.26
C PHE A 30 8.62 21.13 1.42
N GLY A 31 9.79 21.64 1.81
CA GLY A 31 10.61 21.08 2.89
C GLY A 31 12.09 21.41 2.72
N ASN A 32 12.85 21.36 3.82
CA ASN A 32 14.31 21.40 3.74
C ASN A 32 14.81 20.07 3.19
N PHE A 33 15.68 20.11 2.18
CA PHE A 33 16.35 18.91 1.70
C PHE A 33 17.29 18.38 2.78
N GLU A 34 17.27 17.05 2.97
CA GLU A 34 18.16 16.36 3.88
C GLU A 34 18.92 15.30 3.10
N LYS A 35 20.23 15.20 3.32
CA LYS A 35 21.02 14.15 2.65
C LYS A 35 20.59 12.81 3.20
N THR A 36 20.44 11.84 2.30
CA THR A 36 20.05 10.48 2.64
C THR A 36 21.04 9.51 2.04
N TYR A 37 21.52 8.59 2.87
CA TYR A 37 22.37 7.49 2.47
C TYR A 37 21.59 6.19 2.66
N ALA A 38 21.70 5.26 1.71
CA ALA A 38 21.06 3.96 1.82
C ALA A 38 21.97 2.83 1.34
N VAL A 39 21.87 1.70 2.03
CA VAL A 39 22.46 0.42 1.64
C VAL A 39 21.31 -0.53 1.36
N LYS A 40 21.28 -1.10 0.16
CA LYS A 40 20.29 -2.10 -0.25
C LYS A 40 20.99 -3.39 -0.59
N LEU A 41 20.45 -4.49 -0.10
CA LEU A 41 20.88 -5.84 -0.42
C LEU A 41 19.68 -6.60 -1.00
N ASP A 42 19.82 -6.99 -2.27
CA ASP A 42 18.85 -7.76 -3.03
C ASP A 42 19.34 -9.21 -3.16
N TRP A 43 18.43 -10.15 -2.96
CA TRP A 43 18.62 -11.57 -3.16
C TRP A 43 17.57 -12.11 -4.16
N THR A 44 18.04 -12.79 -5.19
CA THR A 44 17.23 -13.40 -6.23
C THR A 44 17.55 -14.88 -6.33
N GLY A 45 16.54 -15.71 -6.04
CA GLY A 45 16.61 -17.16 -6.14
C GLY A 45 15.54 -17.73 -7.06
N HIS A 46 15.54 -19.06 -7.23
CA HIS A 46 14.47 -19.72 -7.98
C HIS A 46 13.13 -19.51 -7.27
N ARG A 47 12.16 -18.90 -7.98
CA ARG A 47 10.79 -18.61 -7.49
C ARG A 47 10.72 -17.66 -6.28
N LYS A 48 11.83 -17.10 -5.81
CA LYS A 48 11.88 -16.30 -4.57
C LYS A 48 12.76 -15.08 -4.77
N ASN A 49 12.33 -13.93 -4.26
CA ASN A 49 13.17 -12.74 -4.17
C ASN A 49 13.02 -12.13 -2.78
N ALA A 50 14.09 -11.53 -2.28
CA ALA A 50 14.07 -10.78 -1.03
C ALA A 50 14.97 -9.56 -1.17
N SER A 51 14.63 -8.50 -0.45
CA SER A 51 15.41 -7.27 -0.40
C SER A 51 15.36 -6.72 1.01
N VAL A 52 16.48 -6.19 1.46
CA VAL A 52 16.57 -5.37 2.66
C VAL A 52 17.23 -4.06 2.29
N ILE A 53 16.70 -2.94 2.79
CA ILE A 53 17.26 -1.62 2.61
C ILE A 53 17.37 -0.93 3.96
N ALA A 54 18.57 -0.47 4.30
CA ALA A 54 18.80 0.41 5.44
C ALA A 54 19.08 1.80 4.90
N SER A 55 18.42 2.82 5.44
CA SER A 55 18.63 4.22 5.07
C SER A 55 18.80 5.10 6.29
N SER A 56 19.62 6.13 6.18
CA SER A 56 19.85 7.13 7.20
C SER A 56 19.79 8.51 6.58
N THR A 57 19.11 9.43 7.25
CA THR A 57 18.96 10.83 6.82
C THR A 57 19.58 11.74 7.87
N GLU A 58 20.18 12.87 7.47
CA GLU A 58 20.92 13.76 8.40
C GLU A 58 20.14 14.20 9.66
N ARG A 59 18.81 14.26 9.63
CA ARG A 59 17.97 14.67 10.79
C ARG A 59 16.92 13.64 11.24
N ARG A 60 16.74 12.53 10.52
CA ARG A 60 15.81 11.46 10.89
C ARG A 60 16.57 10.22 11.35
N SER A 61 15.87 9.42 12.15
CA SER A 61 16.30 8.09 12.58
C SER A 61 16.57 7.16 11.40
N ASN A 62 17.38 6.14 11.67
CA ASN A 62 17.70 5.11 10.69
C ASN A 62 16.47 4.28 10.38
N GLU A 63 16.17 4.11 9.10
CA GLU A 63 15.05 3.28 8.63
C GLU A 63 15.57 1.97 8.05
N LEU A 64 14.88 0.88 8.35
CA LEU A 64 15.09 -0.45 7.79
C LEU A 64 13.82 -0.89 7.09
N GLY A 65 13.88 -1.00 5.76
CA GLY A 65 12.85 -1.60 4.93
C GLY A 65 13.21 -3.02 4.53
N PHE A 66 12.21 -3.87 4.36
CA PHE A 66 12.38 -5.18 3.75
C PHE A 66 11.22 -5.50 2.82
N PHE A 67 11.49 -6.37 1.85
CA PHE A 67 10.52 -6.92 0.91
C PHE A 67 10.89 -8.38 0.65
N GLY A 68 9.89 -9.23 0.49
CA GLY A 68 10.07 -10.63 0.17
C GLY A 68 8.90 -11.13 -0.65
N VAL A 69 9.20 -11.97 -1.64
CA VAL A 69 8.20 -12.62 -2.48
C VAL A 69 8.61 -14.06 -2.76
N TRP A 70 7.64 -14.96 -2.75
CA TRP A 70 7.83 -16.38 -2.99
C TRP A 70 6.65 -16.94 -3.78
N ASN A 71 6.94 -17.46 -4.98
CA ASN A 71 6.02 -18.32 -5.72
C ASN A 71 6.09 -19.73 -5.09
N ALA A 72 5.24 -19.95 -4.09
CA ALA A 72 5.17 -21.21 -3.34
C ALA A 72 4.79 -22.39 -4.23
N THR A 73 3.89 -22.16 -5.17
CA THR A 73 3.54 -23.06 -6.27
C THR A 73 3.36 -22.23 -7.54
N ASP A 74 2.96 -22.86 -8.65
CA ASP A 74 2.67 -22.14 -9.89
C ASP A 74 1.48 -21.16 -9.75
N PRO A 75 0.37 -21.50 -9.05
CA PRO A 75 -0.72 -20.55 -8.81
C PRO A 75 -0.58 -19.70 -7.54
N LEU A 76 0.28 -20.07 -6.58
CA LEU A 76 0.35 -19.42 -5.26
C LEU A 76 1.57 -18.51 -5.12
N LEU A 77 1.30 -17.21 -4.94
CA LEU A 77 2.26 -16.19 -4.58
C LEU A 77 2.08 -15.81 -3.10
N VAL A 78 3.19 -15.70 -2.37
CA VAL A 78 3.23 -15.15 -1.00
C VAL A 78 4.21 -14.00 -1.00
N TYR A 79 3.87 -12.90 -0.33
CA TYR A 79 4.74 -11.74 -0.24
C TYR A 79 4.63 -11.07 1.13
N THR A 80 5.66 -10.33 1.46
CA THR A 80 5.70 -9.50 2.65
C THR A 80 6.55 -8.27 2.37
N GLU A 81 6.18 -7.17 2.98
CA GLU A 81 6.99 -5.95 3.02
C GLU A 81 6.87 -5.33 4.40
N GLY A 82 7.86 -4.53 4.77
CA GLY A 82 7.79 -3.80 6.02
C GLY A 82 8.84 -2.72 6.11
N ARG A 83 8.63 -1.83 7.07
CA ARG A 83 9.50 -0.70 7.37
C ARG A 83 9.54 -0.50 8.88
N VAL A 84 10.72 -0.24 9.41
CA VAL A 84 10.98 0.10 10.81
C VAL A 84 11.89 1.32 10.83
N ALA A 85 11.44 2.45 11.37
CA ALA A 85 12.27 3.66 11.52
C ALA A 85 12.66 3.92 12.98
N GLU A 86 11.68 3.83 13.88
CA GLU A 86 11.88 3.90 15.33
C GLU A 86 11.02 2.83 15.99
N ALA A 87 11.23 2.55 17.27
CA ALA A 87 10.45 1.55 18.03
C ALA A 87 8.91 1.80 17.99
N TRP A 88 8.50 3.00 17.58
CA TRP A 88 7.11 3.46 17.54
C TRP A 88 6.59 3.70 16.11
N ASP A 89 7.46 3.66 15.09
CA ASP A 89 7.12 3.86 13.68
C ASP A 89 7.47 2.58 12.89
N THR A 90 6.46 1.73 12.72
CA THR A 90 6.61 0.41 12.10
C THR A 90 5.39 0.08 11.26
N SER A 91 5.64 -0.33 10.02
CA SER A 91 4.62 -0.87 9.13
C SER A 91 5.04 -2.24 8.60
N MET A 92 4.07 -3.12 8.41
CA MET A 92 4.28 -4.47 7.86
C MET A 92 3.04 -4.90 7.09
N LEU A 93 3.26 -5.47 5.91
CA LEU A 93 2.26 -6.13 5.11
C LEU A 93 2.68 -7.58 4.89
N VAL A 94 1.73 -8.50 5.03
CA VAL A 94 1.88 -9.89 4.63
C VAL A 94 0.69 -10.25 3.78
N GLY A 95 0.93 -10.81 2.61
CA GLY A 95 -0.13 -11.16 1.69
C GLY A 95 0.16 -12.42 0.90
N GLY A 96 -0.88 -12.92 0.28
CA GLY A 96 -0.76 -13.97 -0.71
C GLY A 96 -1.86 -13.86 -1.75
N SER A 97 -1.55 -14.29 -2.97
CA SER A 97 -2.50 -14.40 -4.05
C SER A 97 -2.48 -15.81 -4.64
N TYR A 98 -3.67 -16.34 -4.92
CA TYR A 98 -3.87 -17.63 -5.56
C TYR A 98 -4.61 -17.43 -6.89
N THR A 99 -4.01 -17.90 -7.98
CA THR A 99 -4.59 -17.88 -9.31
C THR A 99 -5.29 -19.20 -9.60
N LEU A 100 -6.60 -19.16 -9.82
CA LEU A 100 -7.44 -20.29 -10.21
C LEU A 100 -7.23 -20.63 -11.69
N ASP A 101 -7.56 -21.87 -12.08
CA ASP A 101 -7.50 -22.31 -13.48
C ASP A 101 -8.38 -21.48 -14.42
N SER A 102 -9.43 -20.84 -13.88
CA SER A 102 -10.29 -19.90 -14.60
C SER A 102 -9.62 -18.55 -14.90
N SER A 103 -8.35 -18.37 -14.52
CA SER A 103 -7.61 -17.09 -14.48
C SER A 103 -8.14 -16.07 -13.45
N ALA A 104 -9.12 -16.46 -12.62
CA ALA A 104 -9.53 -15.64 -11.50
C ALA A 104 -8.48 -15.68 -10.38
N MET A 105 -8.33 -14.59 -9.63
CA MET A 105 -7.37 -14.45 -8.55
C MET A 105 -8.06 -14.18 -7.22
N ILE A 106 -7.62 -14.86 -6.17
CA ILE A 106 -8.02 -14.59 -4.79
C ILE A 106 -6.78 -14.04 -4.07
N THR A 107 -6.89 -12.87 -3.45
CA THR A 107 -5.83 -12.22 -2.68
C THR A 107 -6.28 -12.04 -1.24
N VAL A 108 -5.40 -12.34 -0.28
CA VAL A 108 -5.60 -12.05 1.14
C VAL A 108 -4.38 -11.30 1.65
N GLU A 109 -4.58 -10.17 2.31
CA GLU A 109 -3.52 -9.35 2.89
C GLU A 109 -3.84 -8.96 4.33
N GLY A 110 -2.81 -8.93 5.17
CA GLY A 110 -2.82 -8.31 6.47
C GLY A 110 -1.84 -7.16 6.49
N PHE A 111 -2.33 -5.97 6.84
CA PHE A 111 -1.54 -4.77 6.99
C PHE A 111 -1.55 -4.33 8.46
N TYR A 112 -0.37 -4.10 8.99
CA TYR A 112 -0.15 -3.53 10.31
C TYR A 112 0.64 -2.25 10.14
N ASP A 113 0.17 -1.18 10.76
CA ASP A 113 0.83 0.10 10.70
C ASP A 113 0.71 0.79 12.05
N ARG A 114 1.85 1.20 12.60
CA ARG A 114 1.95 1.93 13.85
C ARG A 114 2.75 3.19 13.54
N TYR A 115 2.06 4.32 13.42
CA TYR A 115 2.70 5.62 13.43
C TYR A 115 2.94 6.07 14.87
N GLY A 116 4.10 6.69 15.11
CA GLY A 116 4.41 7.35 16.36
C GLY A 116 3.36 8.41 16.69
N THR A 117 2.91 8.43 17.95
CA THR A 117 2.08 9.52 18.48
C THR A 117 2.83 10.83 18.36
N VAL A 118 2.31 11.78 17.58
CA VAL A 118 2.67 13.19 17.78
C VAL A 118 2.07 13.58 19.13
N PRO A 119 2.85 14.03 20.12
CA PRO A 119 2.28 14.52 21.37
C PRO A 119 1.32 15.66 21.04
N LEU A 120 0.07 15.52 21.47
CA LEU A 120 -0.91 16.59 21.42
C LEU A 120 -0.31 17.78 22.17
N VAL A 121 -0.15 18.91 21.48
CA VAL A 121 0.10 20.18 22.16
C VAL A 121 -1.16 20.46 22.99
N GLU A 122 -1.09 20.21 24.29
CA GLU A 122 -2.21 20.30 25.25
C GLU A 122 -2.83 21.72 25.39
N ASN A 123 -2.34 22.72 24.65
CA ASN A 123 -2.71 24.13 24.80
C ASN A 123 -3.28 24.80 23.53
N LEU A 124 -4.04 24.08 22.70
CA LEU A 124 -4.83 24.75 21.65
C LEU A 124 -6.18 25.22 22.21
N PRO A 125 -6.54 26.51 22.08
CA PRO A 125 -7.75 27.07 22.66
C PRO A 125 -9.02 26.40 22.11
N SER A 126 -9.92 26.06 23.04
CA SER A 126 -11.09 25.19 22.93
C SER A 126 -12.12 25.51 21.83
N ARG A 127 -12.06 26.68 21.18
CA ARG A 127 -12.93 27.04 20.05
C ARG A 127 -12.46 26.53 18.68
N TRP A 128 -11.19 26.15 18.53
CA TRP A 128 -10.64 25.61 17.27
C TRP A 128 -10.74 24.08 17.14
N GLN A 129 -10.99 23.38 18.24
CA GLN A 129 -11.16 21.91 18.25
C GLN A 129 -12.43 21.45 17.51
N ILE A 130 -13.43 22.31 17.36
CA ILE A 130 -14.72 22.00 16.72
C ILE A 130 -14.69 22.30 15.20
N LEU A 131 -13.82 23.22 14.75
CA LEU A 131 -13.71 23.61 13.34
C LEU A 131 -12.60 22.88 12.58
N ASN A 132 -11.55 22.42 13.26
CA ASN A 132 -10.43 21.71 12.65
C ASN A 132 -10.38 20.27 13.17
N GLY A 133 -11.35 19.45 12.75
CA GLY A 133 -11.51 18.02 13.07
C GLY A 133 -10.21 17.39 13.55
N VAL A 134 -10.04 17.37 14.88
CA VAL A 134 -8.78 17.03 15.53
C VAL A 134 -8.39 15.65 15.05
N TRP A 135 -7.41 15.63 14.14
CA TRP A 135 -6.78 14.42 13.66
C TRP A 135 -6.34 13.65 14.89
N ARG A 136 -6.99 12.53 15.17
CA ARG A 136 -6.46 11.57 16.13
C ARG A 136 -5.15 11.07 15.52
N PRO A 137 -3.96 11.45 16.03
CA PRO A 137 -2.72 10.85 15.55
C PRO A 137 -2.84 9.34 15.76
N MET A 138 -2.55 8.61 14.69
CA MET A 138 -2.99 7.24 14.46
C MET A 138 -2.41 6.28 15.51
N VAL A 139 -3.23 5.85 16.47
CA VAL A 139 -2.89 4.72 17.35
C VAL A 139 -3.10 3.46 16.53
N SER A 140 -2.02 2.93 15.94
CA SER A 140 -1.91 1.65 15.24
C SER A 140 -3.13 1.17 14.42
N THR A 141 -3.03 1.17 13.09
CA THR A 141 -4.06 0.58 12.22
C THR A 141 -3.71 -0.87 11.89
N LYS A 142 -4.68 -1.78 12.03
CA LYS A 142 -4.57 -3.15 11.57
C LYS A 142 -5.70 -3.42 10.59
N VAL A 143 -5.36 -3.83 9.37
CA VAL A 143 -6.32 -4.06 8.28
C VAL A 143 -6.15 -5.48 7.76
N LEU A 144 -7.27 -6.16 7.54
CA LEU A 144 -7.34 -7.40 6.78
C LEU A 144 -8.06 -7.10 5.48
N MET A 145 -7.46 -7.45 4.34
CA MET A 145 -8.07 -7.38 3.03
C MET A 145 -8.29 -8.78 2.47
N ALA A 146 -9.46 -9.01 1.89
CA ALA A 146 -9.69 -10.12 0.98
C ALA A 146 -10.21 -9.57 -0.35
N GLN A 147 -9.70 -10.08 -1.46
CA GLN A 147 -10.09 -9.63 -2.79
C GLN A 147 -10.23 -10.82 -3.73
N TYR A 148 -11.30 -10.81 -4.53
CA TYR A 148 -11.51 -11.70 -5.66
C TYR A 148 -11.51 -10.87 -6.93
N ASN A 149 -10.72 -11.28 -7.92
CA ASN A 149 -10.73 -10.69 -9.25
C ASN A 149 -10.98 -11.78 -10.27
N SER A 150 -11.96 -11.57 -11.15
CA SER A 150 -12.22 -12.43 -12.29
C SER A 150 -12.26 -11.57 -13.53
N GLY A 151 -11.19 -11.62 -14.31
CA GLY A 151 -11.14 -11.09 -15.67
C GLY A 151 -10.86 -12.22 -16.63
N THR A 152 -11.87 -12.66 -17.39
CA THR A 152 -11.63 -13.56 -18.52
C THR A 152 -11.66 -12.76 -19.81
N ARG A 153 -10.53 -12.74 -20.53
CA ARG A 153 -10.39 -12.08 -21.84
C ARG A 153 -11.49 -12.48 -22.84
N TYR A 154 -12.06 -13.67 -22.67
CA TYR A 154 -13.10 -14.23 -23.53
C TYR A 154 -14.52 -13.73 -23.27
N ARG A 155 -14.84 -13.18 -22.08
CA ARG A 155 -16.22 -12.86 -21.68
C ARG A 155 -16.56 -11.37 -21.70
N LYS A 156 -15.61 -10.50 -22.10
CA LYS A 156 -15.78 -9.04 -22.12
C LYS A 156 -16.23 -8.45 -20.77
N PHE A 157 -16.20 -9.23 -19.69
CA PHE A 157 -16.69 -8.87 -18.37
C PHE A 157 -15.59 -9.10 -17.35
N ASN A 158 -15.27 -8.03 -16.62
CA ASN A 158 -14.34 -8.07 -15.50
C ASN A 158 -15.12 -7.77 -14.23
N PHE A 159 -14.83 -8.54 -13.19
CA PHE A 159 -15.42 -8.39 -11.88
C PHE A 159 -14.34 -8.39 -10.81
N ASN A 160 -14.42 -7.43 -9.90
CA ASN A 160 -13.59 -7.36 -8.73
C ASN A 160 -14.47 -7.17 -7.49
N LEU A 161 -14.23 -7.97 -6.47
CA LEU A 161 -14.86 -7.85 -5.16
C LEU A 161 -13.75 -7.74 -4.13
N ARG A 162 -13.80 -6.73 -3.29
CA ARG A 162 -12.84 -6.48 -2.22
C ARG A 162 -13.57 -6.26 -0.91
N ALA A 163 -13.04 -6.81 0.17
CA ALA A 163 -13.48 -6.57 1.52
C ALA A 163 -12.27 -6.16 2.37
N ASP A 164 -12.36 -5.00 2.99
CA ASP A 164 -11.38 -4.48 3.95
C ASP A 164 -11.99 -4.49 5.34
N HIS A 165 -11.29 -5.01 6.34
CA HIS A 165 -11.71 -5.00 7.73
C HIS A 165 -10.63 -4.36 8.59
N ILE A 166 -10.94 -3.23 9.21
CA ILE A 166 -10.08 -2.59 10.20
C ILE A 166 -10.41 -3.21 11.56
N LEU A 167 -9.44 -3.90 12.16
CA LEU A 167 -9.64 -4.56 13.45
C LEU A 167 -9.99 -3.54 14.53
N GLY A 168 -11.17 -3.70 15.12
CA GLY A 168 -11.67 -2.82 16.18
C GLY A 168 -12.38 -1.55 15.71
N ASP A 169 -12.66 -1.40 14.41
CA ASP A 169 -13.32 -0.21 13.85
C ASP A 169 -14.49 -0.58 12.93
N GLY A 170 -14.22 -1.05 11.71
CA GLY A 170 -15.29 -1.35 10.75
C GLY A 170 -14.85 -2.15 9.54
N THR A 171 -15.81 -2.41 8.65
CA THR A 171 -15.62 -3.19 7.42
C THR A 171 -16.06 -2.36 6.21
N ARG A 172 -15.38 -2.52 5.08
CA ARG A 172 -15.77 -1.96 3.79
C ARG A 172 -15.81 -3.05 2.75
N GLY A 173 -16.95 -3.20 2.09
CA GLY A 173 -17.08 -3.99 0.87
C GLY A 173 -17.02 -3.08 -0.36
N MET A 174 -16.34 -3.53 -1.41
CA MET A 174 -16.24 -2.83 -2.67
C MET A 174 -16.43 -3.82 -3.82
N ALA A 175 -17.26 -3.47 -4.79
CA ALA A 175 -17.44 -4.23 -6.01
C ALA A 175 -17.18 -3.33 -7.20
N PHE A 176 -16.37 -3.78 -8.13
CA PHE A 176 -16.16 -3.13 -9.42
C PHE A 176 -16.53 -4.10 -10.53
N THR A 177 -17.37 -3.66 -11.45
CA THR A 177 -17.68 -4.41 -12.66
C THR A 177 -17.32 -3.57 -13.87
N ASN A 178 -16.87 -4.24 -14.91
CA ASN A 178 -16.57 -3.63 -16.20
C ASN A 178 -17.05 -4.58 -17.31
N TYR A 179 -17.76 -4.04 -18.29
CA TYR A 179 -18.25 -4.78 -19.45
C TYR A 179 -17.90 -4.05 -20.76
N ALA A 180 -17.11 -4.69 -21.61
CA ALA A 180 -16.74 -4.19 -22.92
C ALA A 180 -17.86 -4.47 -23.96
N LEU A 181 -18.43 -3.41 -24.52
CA LEU A 181 -19.39 -3.43 -25.62
C LEU A 181 -18.67 -3.17 -26.94
N GLY A 182 -18.19 -4.23 -27.56
CA GLY A 182 -17.41 -4.13 -28.81
C GLY A 182 -15.96 -3.74 -28.52
N ASN A 183 -15.38 -2.89 -29.38
CA ASN A 183 -13.96 -2.50 -29.29
C ASN A 183 -13.77 -1.08 -28.74
N SER A 184 -14.83 -0.28 -28.69
CA SER A 184 -14.75 1.16 -28.47
C SER A 184 -15.61 1.65 -27.30
N LEU A 185 -16.44 0.80 -26.71
CA LEU A 185 -17.32 1.20 -25.60
C LEU A 185 -17.15 0.24 -24.43
N GLU A 186 -17.06 0.81 -23.23
CA GLU A 186 -16.93 0.09 -21.98
C GLU A 186 -17.94 0.64 -20.97
N LEU A 187 -18.70 -0.23 -20.31
CA LEU A 187 -19.55 0.13 -19.19
C LEU A 187 -18.89 -0.29 -17.90
N TRP A 188 -18.92 0.55 -16.88
CA TRP A 188 -18.36 0.21 -15.57
C TRP A 188 -19.30 0.62 -14.44
N SER A 189 -19.19 -0.11 -13.34
CA SER A 189 -19.87 0.23 -12.09
C SER A 189 -18.94 0.05 -10.90
N VAL A 190 -19.11 0.90 -9.90
CA VAL A 190 -18.45 0.79 -8.60
C VAL A 190 -19.54 0.83 -7.53
N GLY A 191 -19.58 -0.18 -6.67
CA GLY A 191 -20.38 -0.19 -5.46
C GLY A 191 -19.47 -0.22 -4.24
N ILE A 192 -19.73 0.63 -3.25
CA ILE A 192 -19.05 0.63 -1.96
C ILE A 192 -20.10 0.54 -0.86
N ILE A 193 -19.89 -0.36 0.09
CA ILE A 193 -20.72 -0.52 1.28
C ILE A 193 -19.81 -0.45 2.50
N ASN A 194 -20.09 0.48 3.40
CA ASN A 194 -19.36 0.65 4.65
C ASN A 194 -20.21 0.11 5.81
N GLY A 195 -19.61 -0.75 6.63
CA GLY A 195 -20.21 -1.35 7.81
C GLY A 195 -19.36 -1.07 9.06
N GLY A 196 -19.99 -1.15 10.23
CA GLY A 196 -19.40 -0.78 11.52
C GLY A 196 -20.36 0.09 12.33
N ALA A 197 -19.95 0.47 13.55
CA ALA A 197 -20.70 1.45 14.34
C ALA A 197 -20.69 2.85 13.67
N GLU A 198 -21.63 3.71 14.06
CA GLU A 198 -21.63 5.11 13.61
C GLU A 198 -20.35 5.82 14.09
N GLY A 199 -19.74 6.63 13.23
CA GLY A 199 -18.47 7.31 13.51
C GLY A 199 -17.21 6.45 13.33
N THR A 200 -17.34 5.19 12.90
CA THR A 200 -16.20 4.37 12.46
C THR A 200 -15.55 4.95 11.20
N ARG A 201 -14.25 4.67 10.97
CA ARG A 201 -13.51 5.33 9.87
C ARG A 201 -14.14 5.14 8.49
N PHE A 202 -14.82 4.01 8.27
CA PHE A 202 -15.49 3.74 7.01
C PHE A 202 -16.87 4.40 6.89
N ARG A 203 -17.56 4.67 8.01
CA ARG A 203 -18.90 5.30 8.04
C ARG A 203 -18.88 6.79 8.40
N LEU A 204 -17.72 7.44 8.36
CA LEU A 204 -17.56 8.86 8.69
C LEU A 204 -18.39 9.81 7.81
N TYR A 205 -18.64 9.43 6.55
CA TYR A 205 -19.31 10.32 5.58
C TYR A 205 -20.48 9.68 4.84
N THR A 206 -20.38 8.39 4.51
CA THR A 206 -21.44 7.69 3.78
C THR A 206 -21.39 6.20 4.07
N ASP A 207 -22.57 5.58 4.16
CA ASP A 207 -22.71 4.14 4.33
C ASP A 207 -22.65 3.41 2.98
N HIS A 208 -23.07 4.07 1.90
CA HIS A 208 -23.17 3.48 0.57
C HIS A 208 -22.76 4.46 -0.52
N VAL A 209 -22.00 3.98 -1.51
CA VAL A 209 -21.70 4.71 -2.73
C VAL A 209 -21.98 3.79 -3.91
N SER A 210 -22.64 4.32 -4.94
CA SER A 210 -22.83 3.61 -6.20
C SER A 210 -22.54 4.57 -7.34
N LEU A 211 -21.62 4.18 -8.21
CA LEU A 211 -21.21 4.93 -9.40
C LEU A 211 -21.42 4.05 -10.61
N LEU A 212 -21.92 4.66 -11.68
CA LEU A 212 -22.12 4.03 -12.98
C LEU A 212 -21.52 4.95 -14.02
N GLY A 213 -20.82 4.39 -15.00
CA GLY A 213 -20.27 5.19 -16.07
C GLY A 213 -19.99 4.39 -17.32
N MET A 214 -19.60 5.12 -18.36
CA MET A 214 -19.20 4.56 -19.64
C MET A 214 -17.93 5.24 -20.12
N THR A 215 -17.07 4.48 -20.76
CA THR A 215 -15.85 4.96 -21.40
C THR A 215 -15.94 4.63 -22.89
N TYR A 216 -15.66 5.63 -23.74
CA TYR A 216 -15.60 5.44 -25.18
C TYR A 216 -14.16 5.72 -25.67
N THR A 217 -13.61 4.81 -26.46
CA THR A 217 -12.27 4.89 -27.05
C THR A 217 -12.38 4.98 -28.57
N PHE A 218 -11.83 6.06 -29.13
CA PHE A 218 -11.79 6.36 -30.56
C PHE A 218 -10.67 5.62 -31.27
#